data_AF-A0A442I640-F1
#
_entry.id   AF-A0A442I640-F1
#
_cell.length_a   1.000
_cell.length_b   1.000
_cell.length_c   1.000
_cell.angle_alpha   90.00
_cell.angle_beta   90.00
_cell.angle_gamma   90.00
#
_symmetry.space_group_name_H-M   'P 1'
#
loop_
_entity.id
_entity.type
_entity.pdbx_description
1 polymer ?
#
loop_
_entity_poly.entity_id
_entity_poly.type
_entity_poly.pdbx_seq_one_letter_code
_entity_poly.pdbx_strand_id
1 'polypeptide(L)' 'MKKAYYPTALAGKSVAGVPNPGEGIPIALTEQQAEHALRQGYLSEEPPTKVVDDKKAKKA' A
#
# COMPACT_ATOMS: atom_id res chain seq x y z
N MET A 1 6.08 -3.23 -15.55
CA MET A 1 6.18 -4.29 -14.53
C MET A 1 5.52 -3.81 -13.24
N LYS A 2 5.05 -4.70 -12.37
CA LYS A 2 4.48 -4.32 -11.07
C LYS A 2 5.56 -4.40 -9.99
N LYS A 3 5.60 -3.39 -9.12
CA LYS A 3 6.45 -3.32 -7.92
C LYS A 3 5.56 -3.37 -6.68
N ALA A 4 6.12 -3.83 -5.57
CA ALA A 4 5.44 -3.79 -4.28
C ALA A 4 5.58 -2.39 -3.69
N TYR A 5 4.46 -1.80 -3.29
CA TYR A 5 4.42 -0.53 -2.57
C TYR A 5 3.60 -0.69 -1.30
N TYR A 6 3.96 0.06 -0.27
CA TYR A 6 3.37 -0.03 1.06
C TYR A 6 2.52 1.21 1.32
N PRO A 7 1.21 1.05 1.57
CA PRO A 7 0.35 2.15 1.99
C PRO A 7 0.80 2.73 3.32
N THR A 8 0.68 4.05 3.45
CA THR A 8 0.99 4.78 4.68
C THR A 8 -0.28 5.05 5.49
N ALA A 9 -0.14 5.53 6.73
CA ALA A 9 -1.24 5.99 7.58
C ALA A 9 -2.14 7.05 6.92
N LEU A 10 -1.59 7.80 5.96
CA LEU A 10 -2.29 8.86 5.23
C LEU A 10 -3.20 8.31 4.13
N ALA A 11 -2.98 7.07 3.69
CA ALA A 11 -3.78 6.45 2.65
C ALA A 11 -5.21 6.18 3.14
N GLY A 12 -6.20 6.60 2.36
CA GLY A 12 -7.61 6.33 2.64
C GLY A 12 -8.01 4.86 2.41
N LYS A 13 -9.31 4.60 2.22
CA LYS A 13 -9.85 3.25 1.95
C LYS A 13 -9.32 2.62 0.66
N SER A 14 -8.83 3.44 -0.27
CA SER A 14 -8.25 3.03 -1.54
C SER A 14 -7.02 3.89 -1.84
N VAL A 15 -6.03 3.31 -2.51
CA VAL A 15 -4.80 3.99 -2.94
C VAL A 15 -4.45 3.55 -4.35
N ALA A 16 -4.03 4.49 -5.22
CA ALA A 16 -3.69 4.19 -6.62
C ALA A 16 -4.79 3.45 -7.44
N GLY A 17 -6.06 3.67 -7.10
CA GLY A 17 -7.20 3.04 -7.77
C GLY A 17 -7.47 1.58 -7.35
N VAL A 18 -6.77 1.06 -6.34
CA VAL A 18 -7.02 -0.26 -5.77
C VAL A 18 -7.40 -0.16 -4.29
N PRO A 19 -8.11 -1.16 -3.73
CA PRO A 19 -8.43 -1.19 -2.30
C PRO A 19 -7.15 -1.13 -1.47
N ASN A 20 -7.14 -0.27 -0.44
CA ASN A 20 -6.05 -0.21 0.52
C ASN A 20 -6.23 -1.38 1.52
N PRO A 21 -5.35 -2.41 1.52
CA PRO A 21 -5.43 -3.49 2.48
C PRO A 21 -5.09 -3.05 3.90
N GLY A 22 -4.38 -1.93 4.08
CA GLY A 22 -3.94 -1.40 5.35
C GLY A 22 -2.52 -0.84 5.27
N GLU A 23 -2.16 0.00 6.23
CA GLU A 23 -0.81 0.54 6.37
C GLU A 23 0.22 -0.60 6.47
N GLY A 24 1.28 -0.52 5.67
CA GLY A 24 2.37 -1.50 5.68
C GLY A 24 2.08 -2.83 4.99
N ILE A 25 0.91 -3.01 4.38
CA ILE A 25 0.60 -4.23 3.61
C ILE A 25 0.97 -4.01 2.13
N PRO A 26 1.86 -4.83 1.54
CA PRO A 26 2.33 -4.60 0.18
C PRO A 26 1.21 -4.73 -0.85
N ILE A 27 1.13 -3.75 -1.74
CA ILE A 27 0.27 -3.75 -2.92
C ILE A 27 1.13 -3.81 -4.18
N ALA A 28 0.81 -4.72 -5.08
CA ALA A 28 1.47 -4.81 -6.38
C ALA A 28 0.86 -3.79 -7.36
N LEU A 29 1.58 -2.70 -7.62
CA LEU A 29 1.17 -1.61 -8.53
C LEU A 29 2.18 -1.41 -9.64
N THR A 30 1.74 -0.88 -10.77
CA THR A 30 2.69 -0.34 -11.77
C THR A 30 3.25 1.01 -11.30
N GLU A 31 4.39 1.41 -11.84
CA GLU A 31 4.97 2.73 -11.53
C GLU A 31 3.99 3.87 -11.85
N GLN A 32 3.28 3.80 -12.98
CA GLN A 32 2.27 4.79 -13.33
C GLN A 32 1.09 4.86 -12.34
N GLN A 33 0.68 3.73 -11.77
CA GLN A 33 -0.37 3.70 -10.74
C GLN A 33 0.14 4.29 -9.41
N ALA A 34 1.37 3.95 -9.03
CA ALA A 34 1.97 4.37 -7.77
C ALA A 34 2.41 5.84 -7.79
N GLU A 35 2.79 6.41 -8.95
CA GLU A 35 3.40 7.75 -9.08
C GLU A 35 2.62 8.84 -8.33
N HIS A 36 1.31 8.92 -8.57
CA HIS A 36 0.48 9.94 -7.93
C HIS A 36 0.37 9.72 -6.42
N ALA A 37 0.19 8.46 -5.99
CA ALA A 37 0.06 8.11 -4.58
C ALA A 37 1.38 8.26 -3.81
N LEU A 38 2.53 7.96 -4.43
CA LEU A 38 3.87 8.24 -3.90
C LEU A 38 4.08 9.74 -3.72
N ARG A 39 3.72 10.55 -4.72
CA ARG A 39 3.82 12.02 -4.66
C ARG A 39 2.97 12.62 -3.54
N GLN A 40 1.82 12.01 -3.26
CA GLN A 40 0.92 12.40 -2.17
C GLN A 40 1.36 11.85 -0.80
N GLY A 41 2.37 10.99 -0.74
CA GLY A 41 2.81 10.33 0.49
C GLY A 41 1.87 9.23 1.00
N TYR A 42 0.95 8.75 0.16
CA TYR A 42 0.03 7.65 0.45
C TYR A 42 0.67 6.27 0.24
N LEU A 43 1.75 6.19 -0.52
CA LEU A 43 2.55 4.97 -0.72
C LEU A 43 4.01 5.22 -0.36
N SER A 44 4.72 4.15 -0.05
CA SER A 44 6.17 4.10 0.09
C SER A 44 6.72 2.87 -0.63
N GLU A 45 7.94 2.99 -1.15
CA GLU A 45 8.68 1.87 -1.75
C GLU A 45 9.26 0.94 -0.68
N GLU A 46 9.45 1.45 0.54
CA GLU A 46 9.97 0.72 1.67
C GLU A 46 8.84 0.25 2.60
N PRO A 47 8.98 -0.94 3.21
CA PRO A 47 8.08 -1.37 4.27
C PRO A 47 8.20 -0.39 5.44
N PRO A 48 7.09 0.01 6.10
CA PRO A 48 7.19 0.80 7.31
C PRO A 48 7.99 0.01 8.34
N THR A 49 9.02 0.65 8.90
CA THR A 49 9.91 0.06 9.92
C THR A 49 9.18 -0.28 11.22
N LYS A 50 7.90 0.09 11.35
CA LYS A 50 6.99 -0.40 12.38
C LYS A 50 6.21 -1.58 11.82
N VAL A 51 6.68 -2.76 12.21
CA VAL A 51 6.04 -4.06 12.07
C VAL A 51 4.55 -3.94 12.44
N VAL A 52 3.67 -3.98 11.45
CA VAL A 52 2.28 -4.37 11.66
C VAL A 52 2.18 -5.82 11.21
N ASP A 53 2.45 -6.67 12.18
CA ASP A 53 2.26 -8.11 12.16
C ASP A 53 0.80 -8.43 11.82
N ASP A 54 0.63 -9.41 10.93
CA ASP A 54 -0.52 -10.30 10.74
C ASP A 54 -1.89 -9.87 11.32
N LYS A 55 -2.84 -9.53 10.44
CA LYS A 55 -4.24 -9.95 10.64
C LYS A 55 -5.10 -9.89 9.36
N LYS A 56 -5.35 -11.09 8.83
CA LYS A 56 -6.69 -11.62 8.55
C LYS A 56 -7.48 -11.06 7.35
N ALA A 57 -7.50 -11.83 6.27
CA ALA A 57 -8.75 -12.20 5.59
C ALA A 57 -8.66 -13.57 4.90
N LYS A 58 -8.40 -14.64 5.68
CA LYS A 58 -8.95 -15.97 5.37
C LYS A 58 -10.32 -16.05 6.05
N LYS A 59 -11.40 -16.03 5.26
CA LYS A 59 -12.77 -16.48 5.58
C LYS A 59 -13.60 -16.31 4.31
N ALA A 60 -14.31 -17.30 3.78
CA ALA A 60 -14.60 -18.67 4.16
C ALA A 60 -14.85 -19.48 2.88
#